data_AF-A0A1E9AAI1-F1
#
_entry.id   AF-A0A1E9AAI1-F1
#
_cell.length_a   1.000
_cell.length_b   1.000
_cell.length_c   1.000
_cell.angle_alpha   90.00
_cell.angle_beta   90.00
_cell.angle_gamma   90.00
#
_symmetry.space_group_name_H-M   'P 1'
#
loop_
_entity.id
_entity.type
_entity.pdbx_description
1 polymer ?
#
loop_
_entity_poly.entity_id
_entity_poly.type
_entity_poly.pdbx_seq_one_letter_code
_entity_poly.pdbx_strand_id
1 'polypeptide(L)'
;MKKIFYVIGVLIILAIAYIVANFFLFDAWATHSGEKQLNQYIKQGDTKKLKKVSKDNSTYHFLKSQKHISVDKKADNQGSGHIGYYRVEVNGQPAGLKMEIQYGFLPEIPKIKSVQLDNE
;
A
#
# COMPACT_ATOMS: atom_id res chain seq x y z
N MET A 1 19.57 -0.54 40.52
CA MET A 1 18.55 0.50 40.23
C MET A 1 18.93 1.39 39.04
N LYS A 2 20.01 2.20 39.09
CA LYS A 2 20.41 3.09 37.96
C LYS A 2 20.53 2.38 36.59
N LYS A 3 21.19 1.21 36.54
CA LYS A 3 21.31 0.40 35.30
C LYS A 3 19.97 -0.04 34.71
N ILE A 4 18.97 -0.32 35.56
CA ILE A 4 17.63 -0.72 35.13
C ILE A 4 16.91 0.48 34.48
N PHE A 5 17.04 1.68 35.06
CA PHE A 5 16.50 2.90 34.45
C PHE A 5 17.13 3.22 33.10
N TYR A 6 18.44 2.99 32.92
CA TYR A 6 19.08 3.12 31.61
C TYR A 6 18.53 2.13 30.58
N VAL A 7 18.37 0.85 30.95
CA VAL A 7 17.80 -0.16 30.06
C VAL A 7 16.36 0.20 29.66
N ILE A 8 15.52 0.59 30.62
CA ILE A 8 14.15 1.04 30.35
C ILE A 8 14.15 2.26 29.42
N GLY A 9 15.01 3.25 29.67
CA GLY A 9 15.13 4.44 28.82
C GLY A 9 15.51 4.09 27.38
N VAL A 10 16.47 3.18 27.18
CA VAL A 10 16.84 2.70 25.85
C VAL A 10 15.68 1.99 25.15
N LEU A 11 14.94 1.13 25.86
CA LEU A 11 13.77 0.44 25.29
C LEU A 11 12.68 1.41 24.85
N ILE A 12 12.42 2.47 25.62
CA ILE A 12 11.47 3.52 25.25
C ILE A 12 11.93 4.25 23.99
N ILE A 13 13.21 4.63 23.90
CA ILE A 13 13.77 5.29 22.72
C ILE A 13 13.65 4.39 21.49
N LEU A 14 13.94 3.10 21.62
CA LEU A 14 13.80 2.13 20.53
C LEU A 14 12.34 1.99 20.08
N ALA A 15 11.39 1.93 21.02
CA ALA A 15 9.97 1.87 20.71
C ALA A 15 9.49 3.13 19.96
N ILE A 16 9.91 4.32 20.41
CA ILE A 16 9.58 5.58 19.74
C ILE A 16 10.21 5.62 18.34
N ALA A 17 11.49 5.25 18.21
CA ALA A 17 12.18 5.21 16.93
C ALA A 17 11.47 4.27 15.94
N TYR A 18 11.02 3.10 16.41
CA TYR A 18 10.23 2.16 15.61
C TYR A 18 8.92 2.80 15.14
N ILE A 19 8.15 3.43 16.04
CA ILE A 19 6.87 4.07 15.68
C ILE A 19 7.10 5.21 14.67
N VAL A 20 8.09 6.07 14.91
CA VAL A 20 8.42 7.19 14.03
C VAL A 20 8.85 6.72 12.64
N ALA A 21 9.74 5.71 12.57
CA ALA A 21 10.16 5.15 11.28
C ALA A 21 8.96 4.55 10.52
N ASN A 22 8.11 3.79 11.21
CA ASN A 22 6.90 3.26 10.59
C ASN A 22 5.97 4.38 10.13
N PHE A 23 5.79 5.45 10.92
CA PHE A 23 4.95 6.57 10.54
C PHE A 23 5.34 7.18 9.18
N PHE A 24 6.64 7.39 8.95
CA PHE A 24 7.13 7.96 7.69
C PHE A 24 7.15 6.95 6.52
N LEU A 25 7.35 5.66 6.80
CA LEU A 25 7.54 4.64 5.76
C LEU A 25 6.24 3.89 5.39
N PHE A 26 5.20 3.99 6.21
CA PHE A 26 4.00 3.18 6.08
C PHE A 26 3.29 3.36 4.72
N ASP A 27 3.11 4.61 4.28
CA ASP A 27 2.42 4.91 3.01
C ASP A 27 3.21 4.40 1.79
N ALA A 28 4.53 4.52 1.83
CA ALA A 28 5.41 3.97 0.78
C ALA A 28 5.33 2.44 0.76
N TRP A 29 5.32 1.81 1.94
CA TRP A 29 5.19 0.36 2.04
C TRP A 29 3.81 -0.14 1.60
N ALA A 30 2.73 0.57 1.91
CA ALA A 30 1.38 0.20 1.48
C ALA A 30 1.22 0.27 -0.04
N THR A 31 1.69 1.36 -0.66
CA THR A 31 1.65 1.52 -2.12
C THR A 31 2.54 0.49 -2.83
N HIS A 32 3.77 0.26 -2.34
CA HIS A 32 4.67 -0.78 -2.87
C HIS A 32 4.11 -2.20 -2.72
N SER A 33 3.41 -2.49 -1.62
CA SER A 33 2.71 -3.77 -1.44
C SER A 33 1.59 -3.96 -2.46
N GLY A 34 0.87 -2.89 -2.81
CA GLY A 34 -0.12 -2.89 -3.89
C GLY A 34 0.50 -3.17 -5.25
N GLU A 35 1.60 -2.50 -5.58
CA GLU A 35 2.38 -2.73 -6.81
C GLU A 35 2.81 -4.19 -6.93
N LYS A 36 3.40 -4.76 -5.87
CA LYS A 36 3.85 -6.15 -5.85
C LYS A 36 2.70 -7.13 -6.08
N GLN A 37 1.54 -6.88 -5.48
CA GLN A 37 0.35 -7.72 -5.66
C GLN A 37 -0.19 -7.65 -7.09
N LEU A 38 -0.30 -6.46 -7.68
CA LEU A 38 -0.74 -6.29 -9.07
C LEU A 38 0.20 -7.02 -10.04
N ASN A 39 1.51 -6.84 -9.86
CA ASN A 39 2.52 -7.55 -10.66
C ASN A 39 2.44 -9.06 -10.50
N GLN A 40 2.20 -9.55 -9.28
CA GLN A 40 2.00 -10.98 -9.06
C GLN A 40 0.77 -11.49 -9.82
N TYR A 41 -0.34 -10.76 -9.80
CA TYR A 41 -1.57 -11.18 -10.52
C TYR A 41 -1.35 -11.20 -12.03
N ILE A 42 -0.64 -10.21 -12.59
CA ILE A 42 -0.29 -10.18 -14.02
C ILE A 42 0.64 -11.34 -14.37
N LYS A 43 1.73 -11.53 -13.62
CA LYS A 43 2.70 -12.61 -13.85
C LYS A 43 2.07 -14.00 -13.80
N GLN A 44 1.07 -14.19 -12.94
CA GLN A 44 0.34 -15.45 -12.79
C GLN A 44 -0.85 -15.58 -13.77
N GLY A 45 -1.15 -14.55 -14.56
CA GLY A 45 -2.35 -14.53 -15.40
C GLY A 45 -3.66 -14.61 -14.61
N ASP A 46 -3.67 -14.18 -13.35
CA ASP A 46 -4.81 -14.28 -12.43
C ASP A 46 -5.89 -13.22 -12.76
N THR A 47 -6.56 -13.44 -13.88
CA THR A 47 -7.61 -12.55 -14.40
C THR A 47 -8.78 -12.38 -13.43
N LYS A 48 -9.06 -13.39 -12.59
CA LYS A 48 -10.12 -13.31 -11.57
C LYS A 48 -9.75 -12.31 -10.49
N LYS A 49 -8.53 -12.34 -9.95
CA LYS A 49 -8.08 -11.34 -8.98
C LYS A 49 -7.96 -9.97 -9.60
N LEU A 50 -7.37 -9.85 -10.79
CA LEU A 50 -7.32 -8.57 -11.52
C LEU A 50 -8.71 -7.98 -11.70
N LYS A 51 -9.69 -8.79 -12.09
CA LYS A 51 -11.08 -8.34 -12.23
C LYS A 51 -11.70 -7.93 -10.91
N LYS A 52 -11.46 -8.69 -9.84
CA LYS A 52 -11.97 -8.41 -8.49
C LYS A 52 -11.46 -7.09 -7.94
N VAL A 53 -10.18 -6.76 -8.18
CA VAL A 53 -9.57 -5.52 -7.67
C VAL A 53 -9.81 -4.34 -8.60
N SER A 54 -10.17 -4.56 -9.87
CA SER A 54 -10.52 -3.47 -10.77
C SER A 54 -11.93 -2.99 -10.49
N LYS A 55 -12.09 -1.69 -10.24
CA LYS A 55 -13.41 -1.08 -9.95
C LYS A 55 -14.33 -1.03 -11.17
N ASP A 56 -13.77 -1.05 -12.37
CA ASP A 56 -14.49 -0.97 -13.65
C ASP A 56 -13.80 -1.79 -14.76
N ASN A 57 -14.44 -1.83 -15.95
CA ASN A 57 -13.92 -2.55 -17.10
C ASN A 57 -12.67 -1.89 -17.70
N SER A 58 -12.62 -0.55 -17.78
CA SER A 58 -11.48 0.15 -18.39
C SER A 58 -10.19 -0.10 -17.60
N THR A 59 -10.25 0.04 -16.28
CA THR A 59 -9.16 -0.30 -15.36
C THR A 59 -8.73 -1.74 -15.50
N TYR A 60 -9.69 -2.68 -15.56
CA TYR A 60 -9.37 -4.10 -15.75
C TYR A 60 -8.62 -4.36 -17.06
N HIS A 61 -9.08 -3.81 -18.17
CA HIS A 61 -8.44 -3.99 -19.48
C HIS A 61 -7.07 -3.34 -19.53
N PHE A 62 -6.92 -2.14 -18.94
CA PHE A 62 -5.63 -1.48 -18.80
C PHE A 62 -4.65 -2.33 -18.01
N LEU A 63 -5.01 -2.77 -16.79
CA LEU A 63 -4.13 -3.58 -15.94
C LEU A 63 -3.75 -4.90 -16.61
N LYS A 64 -4.72 -5.55 -17.28
CA LYS A 64 -4.49 -6.82 -17.98
C LYS A 64 -3.54 -6.69 -19.17
N SER A 65 -3.50 -5.54 -19.84
CA SER A 65 -2.62 -5.33 -21.00
C SER A 65 -1.17 -5.02 -20.62
N GLN A 66 -0.90 -4.70 -19.35
CA GLN A 66 0.44 -4.40 -18.87
C GLN A 66 1.28 -5.67 -18.71
N LYS A 67 2.58 -5.59 -19.05
CA LYS A 67 3.56 -6.63 -18.71
C LYS A 67 4.11 -6.48 -17.29
N HIS A 68 4.13 -5.24 -16.79
CA HIS A 68 4.62 -4.85 -15.49
C HIS A 68 3.87 -3.59 -15.05
N ILE A 69 3.63 -3.47 -13.74
CA ILE A 69 2.97 -2.32 -13.11
C ILE A 69 3.97 -1.61 -12.21
N SER A 70 4.03 -0.29 -12.34
CA SER A 70 4.67 0.63 -11.41
C SER A 70 3.59 1.50 -10.79
N VAL A 71 3.68 1.74 -9.48
CA VAL A 71 2.75 2.56 -8.70
C VAL A 71 3.52 3.70 -8.05
N ASP A 72 3.34 4.91 -8.56
CA ASP A 72 3.95 6.12 -8.00
C ASP A 72 2.98 6.82 -7.06
N LYS A 73 3.35 6.95 -5.78
CA LYS A 73 2.54 7.68 -4.79
C LYS A 73 2.52 9.18 -5.13
N LYS A 74 1.32 9.76 -5.21
CA LYS A 74 1.13 11.21 -5.45
C LYS A 74 0.52 11.94 -4.25
N ALA A 75 -0.21 11.23 -3.40
CA ALA A 75 -0.70 11.76 -2.14
C ALA A 75 -0.57 10.72 -1.02
N ASP A 76 -0.45 11.23 0.20
CA ASP A 76 -0.49 10.42 1.42
C ASP A 76 -1.89 9.83 1.65
N ASN A 77 -1.98 8.85 2.54
CA ASN A 77 -3.21 8.15 2.85
C ASN A 77 -4.35 9.11 3.28
N GLN A 78 -5.46 9.10 2.52
CA GLN A 78 -6.69 9.85 2.82
C GLN A 78 -7.83 8.93 3.31
N GLY A 79 -7.51 7.68 3.64
CA GLY A 79 -8.46 6.68 4.11
C GLY A 79 -8.76 6.78 5.60
N SER A 80 -9.64 5.90 6.08
CA SER A 80 -10.01 5.82 7.49
C SER A 80 -10.25 4.37 7.92
N GLY A 81 -10.09 4.11 9.23
CA GLY A 81 -10.20 2.77 9.79
C GLY A 81 -9.23 1.79 9.12
N HIS A 82 -9.75 0.64 8.68
CA HIS A 82 -8.97 -0.42 8.04
C HIS A 82 -8.78 -0.24 6.52
N ILE A 83 -9.00 0.96 5.99
CA ILE A 83 -8.90 1.23 4.55
C ILE A 83 -7.96 2.41 4.35
N GLY A 84 -6.86 2.16 3.64
CA GLY A 84 -6.00 3.20 3.09
C GLY A 84 -6.51 3.61 1.72
N TYR A 85 -6.56 4.92 1.45
CA TYR A 85 -6.87 5.47 0.13
C TYR A 85 -5.74 6.36 -0.34
N TYR A 86 -5.13 6.00 -1.46
CA TYR A 86 -3.98 6.68 -2.03
C TYR A 86 -4.33 7.20 -3.42
N ARG A 87 -3.97 8.46 -3.69
CA ARG A 87 -3.83 8.93 -5.07
C ARG A 87 -2.46 8.55 -5.58
N VAL A 88 -2.45 7.83 -6.69
CA VAL A 88 -1.24 7.26 -7.31
C VAL A 88 -1.28 7.47 -8.81
N GLU A 89 -0.16 7.27 -9.46
CA GLU A 89 -0.10 6.99 -10.89
C GLU A 89 0.25 5.52 -11.09
N VAL A 90 -0.51 4.80 -11.93
CA VAL A 90 -0.24 3.42 -12.31
C VAL A 90 0.29 3.44 -13.74
N ASN A 91 1.58 3.14 -13.94
CA ASN A 91 2.27 3.30 -15.23
C ASN A 91 2.03 4.70 -15.86
N GLY A 92 2.09 5.76 -15.05
CA GLY A 92 1.86 7.15 -15.47
C GLY A 92 0.39 7.55 -15.67
N GLN A 93 -0.57 6.65 -15.45
CA GLN A 93 -2.00 6.97 -15.50
C GLN A 93 -2.54 7.28 -14.10
N PRO A 94 -3.18 8.44 -13.87
CA PRO A 94 -3.74 8.78 -12.57
C PRO A 94 -4.77 7.75 -12.10
N ALA A 95 -4.71 7.38 -10.82
CA ALA A 95 -5.57 6.35 -10.27
C ALA A 95 -5.83 6.53 -8.77
N GLY A 96 -6.95 6.01 -8.32
CA GLY A 96 -7.21 5.71 -6.91
C GLY A 96 -6.81 4.28 -6.55
N LEU A 97 -5.93 4.12 -5.56
CA LEU A 97 -5.58 2.83 -4.97
C LEU A 97 -6.18 2.72 -3.57
N LYS A 98 -7.00 1.69 -3.35
CA LYS A 98 -7.52 1.33 -2.01
C LYS A 98 -6.80 0.10 -1.49
N MET A 99 -6.21 0.24 -0.31
CA MET A 99 -5.55 -0.83 0.42
C MET A 99 -6.35 -1.18 1.66
N GLU A 100 -6.45 -2.46 1.98
CA GLU A 100 -6.93 -2.95 3.27
C GLU A 100 -5.74 -3.02 4.24
N ILE A 101 -5.90 -2.33 5.38
CA ILE A 101 -4.89 -2.17 6.42
C ILE A 101 -5.51 -2.65 7.72
N GLN A 102 -5.15 -3.84 8.18
CA GLN A 102 -5.68 -4.37 9.44
C GLN A 102 -5.16 -3.59 10.65
N TYR A 103 -3.87 -3.23 10.64
CA TYR A 103 -3.24 -2.50 11.74
C TYR A 103 -2.30 -1.42 11.20
N GLY A 104 -2.45 -0.19 11.70
CA GLY A 104 -1.50 0.88 11.43
C GLY A 104 -0.14 0.58 12.07
N PHE A 105 0.95 0.83 11.34
CA PHE A 105 2.32 0.74 11.86
C PHE A 105 2.79 -0.66 12.31
N LEU A 106 2.06 -1.72 11.91
CA LEU A 106 2.46 -3.13 12.09
C LEU A 106 2.93 -3.75 10.77
N PRO A 107 3.76 -4.81 10.81
CA PRO A 107 4.42 -5.38 9.63
C PRO A 107 3.51 -6.22 8.71
N GLU A 108 2.19 -6.25 8.91
CA GLU A 108 1.29 -7.05 8.08
C GLU A 108 1.07 -6.43 6.69
N ILE A 109 1.48 -7.16 5.64
CA ILE A 109 1.41 -6.70 4.26
C ILE A 109 -0.03 -6.24 3.90
N PRO A 110 -0.25 -4.94 3.58
CA PRO A 110 -1.56 -4.42 3.22
C PRO A 110 -2.04 -5.07 1.94
N LYS A 111 -3.34 -5.37 1.86
CA LYS A 111 -3.91 -6.07 0.70
C LYS A 111 -4.58 -5.10 -0.24
N ILE A 112 -4.44 -5.32 -1.54
CA ILE A 112 -5.16 -4.51 -2.51
C ILE A 112 -6.66 -4.78 -2.40
N LYS A 113 -7.44 -3.72 -2.15
CA LYS A 113 -8.90 -3.77 -2.11
C LYS A 113 -9.49 -3.39 -3.46
N SER A 114 -9.03 -2.27 -4.03
CA SER A 114 -9.40 -1.89 -5.38
C SER A 114 -8.40 -0.92 -6.03
N VAL A 115 -8.35 -0.93 -7.36
CA VAL A 115 -7.73 0.08 -8.20
C VAL A 115 -8.78 0.63 -9.14
N GLN A 116 -8.73 1.94 -9.36
CA GLN A 116 -9.59 2.64 -10.31
C GLN A 116 -8.75 3.69 -11.02
N LEU A 117 -8.63 3.60 -12.35
CA LEU A 117 -8.07 4.70 -13.13
C LEU A 117 -9.03 5.89 -13.07
N ASP A 118 -8.46 7.09 -13.03
CA ASP A 118 -9.23 8.29 -13.25
C ASP A 118 -9.53 8.33 -14.76
N ASN A 119 -10.78 8.03 -15.14
CA ASN A 119 -11.20 8.24 -16.52
C ASN A 119 -11.36 9.75 -16.71
N GLU A 120 -10.67 10.33 -17.69
CA GLU A 120 -10.97 11.67 -18.21
C GLU A 120 -12.39 11.73 -18.78
#